data_AF-A0A0A2BI51-F1
#
_entry.id   AF-A0A0A2BI51-F1
#
_cell.length_a   1.000
_cell.length_b   1.000
_cell.length_c   1.000
_cell.angle_alpha   90.00
_cell.angle_beta   90.00
_cell.angle_gamma   90.00
#
_symmetry.space_group_name_H-M   'P 1'
#
loop_
_entity.id
_entity.type
_entity.pdbx_description
1 polymer ?
#
loop_
_entity_poly.entity_id
_entity_poly.type
_entity_poly.pdbx_seq_one_letter_code
_entity_poly.pdbx_strand_id
1 'polypeptide(L)'
;MLGKKIGLFRLIFYSISILYASNFFVYAGLDTFTTLDEFDDWTIERKVESQTNQLFCRASMPRYGSWFGSRIRLDSQDKLLYPQYLEKNYEISPELMGKLRNALHKCRSSIIYSSGE
;
A
#
# COMPACT_ATOMS: atom_id res chain seq x y z
N MET A 1 -19.44 46.31 -35.84
CA MET A 1 -19.82 45.30 -34.82
C MET A 1 -19.01 44.00 -34.98
N LEU A 2 -17.67 44.03 -34.89
CA LEU A 2 -16.83 42.85 -35.19
C LEU A 2 -15.97 42.34 -34.01
N GLY A 3 -15.87 43.10 -32.92
CA GLY A 3 -15.04 42.73 -31.74
C GLY A 3 -15.70 41.81 -30.72
N LYS A 4 -17.04 41.65 -30.74
CA LYS A 4 -17.78 40.89 -29.71
C LYS A 4 -17.75 39.36 -29.92
N LYS A 5 -17.55 38.88 -31.16
CA LYS A 5 -17.54 37.44 -31.49
C LYS A 5 -16.25 36.71 -31.08
N ILE A 6 -15.13 37.42 -31.01
CA ILE A 6 -13.81 36.86 -30.68
C ILE A 6 -13.68 36.54 -29.17
N GLY A 7 -14.33 37.33 -28.31
CA GLY A 7 -14.35 37.08 -26.86
C GLY A 7 -15.13 35.83 -26.47
N LEU A 8 -16.25 35.55 -27.15
CA LEU A 8 -17.10 34.40 -26.87
C LEU A 8 -16.41 33.08 -27.26
N PHE A 9 -15.71 33.05 -28.39
CA PHE A 9 -14.95 31.88 -28.84
C PHE A 9 -13.77 31.54 -27.91
N ARG A 10 -13.08 32.56 -27.37
CA ARG A 10 -12.03 32.36 -26.36
C ARG A 10 -12.59 31.78 -25.06
N LEU A 11 -13.72 32.29 -24.58
CA LEU A 11 -14.36 31.79 -23.37
C LEU A 11 -14.80 30.33 -23.51
N ILE A 12 -15.38 29.97 -24.66
CA ILE A 12 -15.80 28.59 -24.95
C ILE A 12 -14.59 27.64 -24.97
N PHE A 13 -13.50 28.01 -25.66
CA PHE A 13 -12.28 27.21 -25.67
C PHE A 13 -11.69 27.02 -24.26
N TYR A 14 -11.66 28.08 -23.43
CA TYR A 14 -11.20 27.98 -22.05
C TYR A 14 -12.07 27.06 -21.20
N SER A 15 -13.41 27.13 -21.32
CA SER A 15 -14.31 26.24 -20.58
C SER A 15 -14.20 24.77 -21.02
N ILE A 16 -13.94 24.51 -22.30
CA ILE A 16 -13.70 23.16 -22.81
C ILE A 16 -12.36 22.63 -22.25
N SER A 17 -11.30 23.44 -22.24
CA SER A 17 -10.01 23.04 -21.66
C SER A 17 -10.07 22.69 -20.18
N ILE A 18 -10.92 23.37 -19.40
CA ILE A 18 -11.10 23.09 -17.96
C ILE A 18 -11.83 21.75 -17.74
N LEU A 19 -12.80 21.40 -18.60
CA LEU A 19 -13.52 20.12 -18.54
C LEU A 19 -12.67 18.92 -18.96
N TYR A 20 -11.65 19.11 -19.80
CA TYR A 20 -10.72 18.04 -20.18
C TYR A 20 -9.59 17.82 -19.14
N ALA A 21 -9.31 18.80 -18.29
CA ALA A 21 -8.26 18.70 -17.28
C ALA A 21 -8.69 18.01 -15.97
N SER A 22 -9.99 17.77 -15.75
CA SER A 22 -10.54 17.39 -14.44
C SER A 22 -10.58 15.88 -14.14
N ASN A 23 -9.97 15.01 -14.95
CA ASN A 23 -10.11 13.55 -14.77
C ASN A 23 -8.82 12.79 -14.43
N PHE A 24 -7.71 13.47 -14.15
CA PHE A 24 -6.51 12.80 -13.65
C PHE A 24 -6.56 12.69 -12.12
N PHE A 25 -7.38 11.77 -11.61
CA PHE A 25 -7.20 11.29 -10.25
C PHE A 25 -5.89 10.48 -10.22
N VAL A 26 -4.84 11.05 -9.61
CA VAL A 26 -3.60 10.33 -9.32
C VAL A 26 -3.87 9.41 -8.13
N TYR A 27 -4.01 8.13 -8.42
CA TYR A 27 -4.17 7.06 -7.45
C TYR A 27 -2.81 6.64 -6.87
N ALA A 28 -2.21 7.50 -6.04
CA ALA A 28 -0.95 7.17 -5.36
C ALA A 28 -1.15 6.02 -4.35
N GLY A 29 -0.32 4.98 -4.43
CA GLY A 29 -0.35 3.84 -3.49
C GLY A 29 -1.36 2.74 -3.80
N LEU A 30 -2.12 2.85 -4.90
CA LEU A 30 -2.92 1.76 -5.44
C LEU A 30 -2.04 0.81 -6.26
N ASP A 31 -2.36 -0.48 -6.18
CA ASP A 31 -1.69 -1.61 -6.84
C ASP A 31 -0.19 -1.80 -6.52
N THR A 32 0.38 -0.98 -5.66
CA THR A 32 1.77 -1.07 -5.19
C THR A 32 1.80 -1.23 -3.68
N PHE A 33 2.77 -1.99 -3.17
CA PHE A 33 3.01 -2.08 -1.73
C PHE A 33 3.70 -0.80 -1.24
N THR A 34 3.17 -0.22 -0.18
CA THR A 34 3.71 0.95 0.52
C THR A 34 4.16 0.53 1.91
N THR A 35 5.30 1.05 2.36
CA THR A 35 5.79 0.84 3.72
C THR A 35 4.91 1.59 4.72
N LEU A 36 4.46 0.89 5.77
CA LEU A 36 3.69 1.44 6.87
C LEU A 36 4.49 1.55 8.16
N ASP A 37 5.41 0.61 8.38
CA ASP A 37 6.18 0.50 9.62
C ASP A 37 7.48 -0.26 9.39
N GLU A 38 8.45 -0.02 10.24
CA GLU A 38 9.74 -0.72 10.25
C GLU A 38 10.15 -0.98 11.69
N PHE A 39 10.48 -2.23 11.99
CA PHE A 39 11.04 -2.59 13.28
C PHE A 39 11.95 -3.80 13.16
N ASP A 40 12.99 -3.81 14.00
CA ASP A 40 14.03 -4.84 13.96
C ASP A 40 14.65 -4.91 12.55
N ASP A 41 14.41 -5.99 11.80
CA ASP A 41 14.80 -6.12 10.38
C ASP A 41 13.58 -6.34 9.45
N TRP A 42 12.38 -5.97 9.92
CA TRP A 42 11.10 -6.21 9.25
C TRP A 42 10.43 -4.92 8.80
N THR A 43 9.87 -4.96 7.59
CA THR A 43 9.08 -3.88 7.00
C THR A 43 7.63 -4.34 6.88
N ILE A 44 6.70 -3.59 7.45
CA ILE A 44 5.26 -3.82 7.29
C ILE A 44 4.80 -3.04 6.07
N GLU A 45 4.14 -3.73 5.15
CA GLU A 45 3.73 -3.16 3.87
C GLU A 45 2.25 -3.41 3.58
N ARG A 46 1.61 -2.45 2.92
CA ARG A 46 0.21 -2.55 2.47
C ARG A 46 0.05 -2.19 1.00
N LYS A 47 -0.80 -2.95 0.31
CA LYS A 47 -1.32 -2.67 -1.02
C LYS A 47 -2.85 -2.62 -0.97
N VAL A 48 -3.46 -1.62 -1.61
CA VAL A 48 -4.88 -1.64 -1.96
C VAL A 48 -4.98 -1.92 -3.45
N GLU A 49 -5.71 -2.95 -3.83
CA GLU A 49 -5.91 -3.30 -5.23
C GLU A 49 -7.02 -2.46 -5.85
N SER A 50 -6.75 -1.77 -6.96
CA SER A 50 -7.66 -0.79 -7.54
C SER A 50 -8.95 -1.40 -8.10
N GLN A 51 -8.88 -2.63 -8.59
CA GLN A 51 -10.01 -3.30 -9.25
C GLN A 51 -11.03 -3.87 -8.26
N THR A 52 -10.53 -4.41 -7.14
CA THR A 52 -11.34 -5.13 -6.14
C THR A 52 -11.54 -4.34 -4.85
N ASN A 53 -10.80 -3.24 -4.69
CA ASN A 53 -10.62 -2.53 -3.42
C ASN A 53 -10.13 -3.45 -2.28
N GLN A 54 -9.49 -4.58 -2.63
CA GLN A 54 -9.00 -5.53 -1.65
C GLN A 54 -7.71 -5.04 -1.01
N LEU A 55 -7.65 -5.15 0.31
CA LEU A 55 -6.50 -4.75 1.12
C LEU A 55 -5.58 -5.95 1.37
N PHE A 56 -4.30 -5.78 1.05
CA PHE A 56 -3.26 -6.78 1.24
C PHE A 56 -2.21 -6.25 2.20
N CYS A 57 -1.94 -6.99 3.26
CA CYS A 57 -0.87 -6.73 4.23
C CYS A 57 0.19 -7.82 4.17
N ARG A 58 1.46 -7.43 4.28
CA ARG A 58 2.58 -8.35 4.41
C ARG A 58 3.65 -7.74 5.30
N ALA A 59 4.48 -8.58 5.88
CA ALA A 59 5.74 -8.20 6.48
C ALA A 59 6.85 -8.74 5.59
N SER A 60 7.85 -7.94 5.28
CA SER A 60 9.02 -8.38 4.53
C SER A 60 10.30 -8.21 5.32
N MET A 61 11.29 -9.05 5.04
CA MET A 61 12.60 -9.01 5.69
C MET A 61 13.68 -8.83 4.62
N PRO A 62 14.00 -7.57 4.24
CA PRO A 62 14.83 -7.29 3.07
C PRO A 62 16.24 -7.87 3.15
N ARG A 63 16.78 -8.03 4.37
CA ARG A 63 18.18 -8.39 4.59
C ARG A 63 18.47 -9.90 4.52
N TYR A 64 17.47 -10.75 4.75
CA TYR A 64 17.69 -12.19 4.97
C TYR A 64 17.00 -13.10 3.96
N GLY A 65 16.47 -12.56 2.87
CA GLY A 65 16.07 -13.41 1.74
C GLY A 65 15.69 -12.65 0.49
N SER A 66 15.34 -13.41 -0.54
CA SER A 66 15.03 -12.85 -1.85
C SER A 66 13.74 -12.03 -1.81
N TRP A 67 13.57 -11.13 -2.78
CA TRP A 67 12.35 -10.33 -2.94
C TRP A 67 11.07 -11.21 -2.93
N PHE A 68 11.14 -12.49 -3.31
CA PHE A 68 10.00 -13.41 -3.28
C PHE A 68 9.85 -14.16 -1.97
N GLY A 69 10.96 -14.54 -1.36
CA GLY A 69 10.93 -15.41 -0.21
C GLY A 69 10.54 -14.69 1.07
N SER A 70 11.16 -13.55 1.39
CA SER A 70 11.10 -12.97 2.73
C SER A 70 9.81 -12.22 2.97
N ARG A 71 8.67 -12.90 2.88
CA ARG A 71 7.34 -12.30 2.96
C ARG A 71 6.47 -13.16 3.87
N ILE A 72 6.07 -12.59 5.01
CA ILE A 72 5.14 -13.20 5.95
C ILE A 72 3.77 -12.53 5.77
N ARG A 73 2.72 -13.33 5.85
CA ARG A 73 1.32 -12.86 5.84
C ARG A 73 0.57 -13.53 6.97
N LEU A 74 -0.61 -13.02 7.28
CA LEU A 74 -1.57 -13.75 8.09
C LEU A 74 -2.47 -14.59 7.17
N ASP A 75 -2.96 -15.75 7.62
CA ASP A 75 -4.07 -16.45 6.96
C ASP A 75 -5.43 -15.86 7.39
N SER A 76 -6.53 -16.53 7.07
CA SER A 76 -7.88 -16.12 7.49
C SER A 76 -8.17 -16.33 8.98
N GLN A 77 -7.28 -17.00 9.71
CA GLN A 77 -7.38 -17.32 11.14
C GLN A 77 -6.32 -16.55 11.97
N ASP A 78 -5.70 -15.52 11.39
CA ASP A 78 -4.62 -14.73 11.99
C ASP A 78 -3.38 -15.56 12.41
N LYS A 79 -3.14 -16.69 11.73
CA LYS A 79 -1.89 -17.43 11.85
C LYS A 79 -0.86 -16.85 10.88
N LEU A 80 0.39 -16.73 11.35
CA LEU A 80 1.51 -16.31 10.50
C LEU A 80 1.84 -17.43 9.50
N LEU A 81 1.80 -17.07 8.22
CA LEU A 81 2.30 -17.86 7.10
C LEU A 81 3.70 -17.35 6.77
N TYR A 82 4.71 -18.11 7.13
CA TYR A 82 6.10 -17.83 6.80
C TYR A 82 6.69 -19.00 5.98
N PRO A 83 7.66 -18.73 5.09
CA PRO A 83 8.29 -19.79 4.30
C PRO A 83 9.21 -20.67 5.17
N GLN A 84 9.18 -21.99 4.97
CA GLN A 84 10.04 -22.94 5.71
C GLN A 84 11.53 -22.63 5.63
N TYR A 85 12.03 -22.12 4.49
CA TYR A 85 13.46 -21.84 4.36
C TYR A 85 13.91 -20.68 5.26
N LEU A 86 12.98 -19.84 5.73
CA LEU A 86 13.25 -18.70 6.61
C LEU A 86 13.64 -19.20 8.02
N GLU A 87 12.97 -20.25 8.53
CA GLU A 87 13.32 -20.91 9.81
C GLU A 87 14.76 -21.43 9.83
N LYS A 88 15.29 -21.83 8.67
CA LYS A 88 16.65 -22.39 8.57
C LYS A 88 17.74 -21.33 8.71
N ASN A 89 17.47 -20.09 8.32
CA ASN A 89 18.46 -19.02 8.20
C ASN A 89 18.24 -17.86 9.18
N TYR A 90 17.06 -17.80 9.80
CA TYR A 90 16.70 -16.75 10.74
C TYR A 90 15.72 -17.29 11.78
N GLU A 91 16.15 -17.29 13.04
CA GLU A 91 15.31 -17.70 14.16
C GLU A 91 14.40 -16.54 14.57
N ILE A 92 13.09 -16.70 14.36
CA ILE A 92 12.09 -15.71 14.79
C ILE A 92 11.72 -16.01 16.24
N SER A 93 12.09 -15.12 17.16
CA SER A 93 11.72 -15.26 18.56
C SER A 93 10.18 -15.25 18.76
N PRO A 94 9.65 -15.89 19.81
CA PRO A 94 8.22 -15.82 20.11
C PRO A 94 7.69 -14.38 20.29
N GLU A 95 8.51 -13.51 20.84
CA GLU A 95 8.23 -12.07 20.97
C GLU A 95 8.09 -11.38 19.61
N LEU A 96 9.07 -11.61 18.72
CA LEU A 96 9.04 -11.05 17.36
C LEU A 96 7.86 -11.60 16.55
N MET A 97 7.50 -12.88 16.72
CA MET A 97 6.27 -13.43 16.14
C MET A 97 5.02 -12.71 16.64
N GLY A 98 4.95 -12.43 17.95
CA GLY A 98 3.85 -11.66 18.53
C GLY A 98 3.73 -10.27 17.93
N LYS A 99 4.87 -9.57 17.81
CA LYS A 99 4.97 -8.23 17.21
C LYS A 99 4.55 -8.22 15.75
N LEU A 100 5.04 -9.17 14.94
CA LEU A 100 4.66 -9.35 13.53
C LEU A 100 3.16 -9.64 13.37
N ARG A 101 2.60 -10.53 14.19
CA ARG A 101 1.16 -10.83 14.17
C ARG A 101 0.34 -9.60 14.49
N ASN A 102 0.70 -8.87 15.54
CA ASN A 102 0.01 -7.65 15.95
C ASN A 102 0.05 -6.58 14.85
N ALA A 103 1.23 -6.32 14.27
CA ALA A 103 1.41 -5.33 13.21
C ALA A 103 0.59 -5.69 11.95
N LEU A 104 0.59 -6.96 11.55
CA LEU A 104 -0.22 -7.42 10.40
C LEU A 104 -1.72 -7.38 10.68
N HIS A 105 -2.14 -7.66 11.91
CA HIS A 105 -3.54 -7.54 12.32
C HIS A 105 -3.99 -6.07 12.32
N LYS A 106 -3.20 -5.15 12.90
CA LYS A 106 -3.41 -3.70 12.81
C LYS A 106 -3.50 -3.24 11.36
N CYS A 107 -2.57 -3.73 10.51
CA CYS A 107 -2.58 -3.43 9.08
C CYS A 107 -3.89 -3.85 8.39
N ARG A 108 -4.53 -4.95 8.80
CA ARG A 108 -5.82 -5.39 8.23
C ARG A 108 -7.04 -4.66 8.80
N SER A 109 -6.96 -4.26 10.06
CA SER A 109 -8.11 -3.78 10.83
C SER A 109 -8.64 -2.40 10.39
N SER A 110 -7.79 -1.56 9.79
CA SER A 110 -8.13 -0.19 9.45
C SER A 110 -7.30 0.34 8.29
N ILE A 111 -7.87 1.25 7.52
CA ILE A 111 -7.13 2.02 6.51
C ILE A 111 -6.11 2.97 7.16
N ILE A 112 -6.35 3.41 8.39
CA ILE A 112 -5.39 4.20 9.16
C ILE A 112 -4.51 3.24 9.95
N TYR A 113 -3.22 3.18 9.59
CA TYR A 113 -2.24 2.44 10.36
C TYR A 113 -1.72 3.30 11.51
N SER A 114 -1.74 2.75 12.73
CA SER A 114 -1.04 3.33 13.88
C SER A 114 0.13 2.42 14.22
N SER A 115 1.35 2.89 13.93
CA SER A 115 2.53 2.35 14.61
C SER A 115 2.36 2.72 16.08
N GLY A 116 2.25 1.71 16.93
CA GLY A 116 1.91 1.91 18.33
C GLY A 116 2.75 0.97 19.17
N GLU A 117 3.53 1.61 20.05
CA GLU A 117 4.42 1.16 21.12
C GLU A 117 4.12 -0.24 21.69
#